data_AF-A0AAW7HQA1-F1
#
_entry.id   AF-A0AAW7HQA1-F1
#
_cell.length_a   1.000
_cell.length_b   1.000
_cell.length_c   1.000
_cell.angle_alpha   90.00
_cell.angle_beta   90.00
_cell.angle_gamma   90.00
#
_symmetry.space_group_name_H-M   'P 1'
#
loop_
_entity.id
_entity.type
_entity.pdbx_description
1 polymer ?
#
loop_
_entity_poly.entity_id
_entity_poly.type
_entity_poly.pdbx_seq_one_letter_code
_entity_poly.pdbx_strand_id
1 'polypeptide(L)'
;MHPKNTTTPSPEQLPLLRPMDFGSHEFEGDAVFSIKADVGLMEGIGLAVGLTEGIHQLAHRLELAANMGEHIRTNELRALAFLADAANTLNRSAQVAIEKWEMQP
;
A
#
# COMPACT_ATOMS: atom_id res chain seq x y z
N MET A 1 -3.98 45.44 -19.83
CA MET A 1 -4.82 44.29 -19.42
C MET A 1 -4.20 43.72 -18.16
N HIS A 2 -4.88 43.80 -17.01
CA HIS A 2 -4.38 43.24 -15.75
C HIS A 2 -4.67 41.72 -15.69
N PRO A 3 -3.76 40.89 -15.18
CA PRO A 3 -4.07 39.51 -14.85
C PRO A 3 -5.10 39.52 -13.72
N LYS A 4 -6.18 38.75 -13.84
CA LYS A 4 -7.09 38.50 -12.73
C LYS A 4 -6.30 37.74 -11.66
N ASN A 5 -6.08 38.36 -10.50
CA ASN A 5 -5.67 37.64 -9.30
C ASN A 5 -6.72 36.59 -8.99
N THR A 6 -6.42 35.33 -9.28
CA THR A 6 -7.18 34.18 -8.79
C THR A 6 -7.00 34.12 -7.27
N THR A 7 -8.08 34.39 -6.54
CA THR A 7 -8.17 34.31 -5.07
C THR A 7 -8.55 32.92 -4.57
N THR A 8 -8.71 31.95 -5.46
CA THR A 8 -8.92 30.56 -5.08
C THR A 8 -7.57 30.02 -4.61
N PRO A 9 -7.40 29.64 -3.33
CA PRO A 9 -6.26 28.82 -2.95
C PRO A 9 -6.31 27.58 -3.83
N SER A 10 -5.19 27.22 -4.47
CA SER A 10 -5.10 25.88 -5.04
C SER A 10 -5.45 24.91 -3.91
N PRO A 11 -6.32 23.90 -4.12
CA PRO A 11 -6.42 22.82 -3.17
C PRO A 11 -4.98 22.32 -2.95
N GLU A 12 -4.52 22.29 -1.70
CA GLU A 12 -3.24 21.68 -1.38
C GLU A 12 -3.28 20.26 -1.93
N GLN A 13 -2.54 20.03 -3.02
CA GLN A 13 -2.54 18.74 -3.67
C GLN A 13 -1.75 17.80 -2.76
N LEU A 14 -2.43 16.80 -2.21
CA LEU A 14 -1.79 15.75 -1.43
C LEU A 14 -0.66 15.10 -2.25
N PRO A 15 0.43 14.66 -1.62
CA PRO A 15 1.52 14.02 -2.35
C PRO A 15 1.05 12.74 -3.02
N LEU A 16 1.57 12.48 -4.21
CA LEU A 16 1.37 11.21 -4.89
C LEU A 16 2.30 10.16 -4.28
N LEU A 17 1.84 8.91 -4.24
CA LEU A 17 2.66 7.80 -3.78
C LEU A 17 3.91 7.64 -4.65
N ARG A 18 5.01 7.24 -4.03
CA ARG A 18 6.25 6.94 -4.75
C ARG A 18 6.19 5.55 -5.37
N PRO A 19 6.76 5.35 -6.56
CA PRO A 19 6.86 4.02 -7.12
C PRO A 19 7.72 3.14 -6.22
N MET A 20 7.27 1.91 -5.98
CA MET A 20 7.98 0.93 -5.17
C MET A 20 7.56 -0.48 -5.56
N ASP A 21 8.55 -1.36 -5.66
CA ASP A 21 8.39 -2.76 -6.06
C ASP A 21 8.39 -3.68 -4.84
N PHE A 22 7.64 -4.79 -4.90
CA PHE A 22 7.59 -5.78 -3.82
C PHE A 22 7.17 -7.19 -4.25
N GLY A 23 7.39 -8.15 -3.35
CA GLY A 23 7.26 -9.58 -3.61
C GLY A 23 8.60 -10.25 -3.91
N SER A 24 8.64 -11.58 -3.88
CA SER A 24 9.86 -12.35 -4.13
C SER A 24 10.37 -12.15 -5.56
N HIS A 25 11.62 -11.67 -5.69
CA HIS A 25 12.39 -11.66 -6.93
C HIS A 25 13.05 -13.02 -7.24
N GLU A 26 12.89 -14.01 -6.35
CA GLU A 26 13.59 -15.29 -6.43
C GLU A 26 13.09 -16.18 -7.59
N PHE A 27 11.96 -15.83 -8.19
CA PHE A 27 11.51 -16.38 -9.46
C PHE A 27 11.89 -15.39 -10.56
N GLU A 28 13.11 -15.53 -11.10
CA GLU A 28 13.72 -14.78 -12.22
C GLU A 28 12.69 -13.98 -13.07
N GLY A 29 12.45 -12.72 -12.69
CA GLY A 29 11.44 -11.87 -13.32
C GLY A 29 11.30 -10.51 -12.64
N ASP A 30 10.54 -9.62 -13.27
CA ASP A 30 10.14 -8.33 -12.70
C ASP A 30 9.45 -8.55 -11.34
N ALA A 31 9.49 -7.53 -10.48
CA ALA A 31 8.77 -7.55 -9.22
C ALA A 31 7.33 -8.02 -9.45
N VAL A 32 6.86 -8.97 -8.64
CA VAL A 32 5.53 -9.57 -8.81
C VAL A 32 4.46 -8.47 -8.78
N PHE A 33 4.71 -7.38 -8.03
CA PHE A 33 3.85 -6.22 -7.96
C PHE A 33 4.64 -4.92 -7.80
N SER A 34 4.04 -3.82 -8.27
CA SER A 34 4.58 -2.47 -8.15
C SER A 34 3.50 -1.45 -7.81
N ILE A 35 3.85 -0.46 -6.99
CA ILE A 35 3.10 0.78 -6.85
C ILE A 35 3.53 1.67 -8.01
N LYS A 36 2.57 2.10 -8.84
CA LYS A 36 2.86 3.02 -9.95
C LYS A 36 3.03 4.44 -9.42
N ALA A 37 3.81 5.24 -10.14
CA ALA A 37 3.81 6.68 -9.92
C ALA A 37 2.40 7.26 -10.13
N ASP A 38 2.12 8.37 -9.46
CA ASP A 38 0.92 9.18 -9.62
C ASP A 38 -0.40 8.62 -9.03
N VAL A 39 -0.31 7.62 -8.14
CA VAL A 39 -1.45 7.20 -7.33
C VAL A 39 -1.72 8.24 -6.23
N GLY A 40 -2.97 8.67 -6.10
CA GLY A 40 -3.37 9.63 -5.09
C GLY A 40 -3.26 9.06 -3.67
N LEU A 41 -2.80 9.85 -2.69
CA LEU A 41 -2.65 9.41 -1.30
C LEU A 41 -3.93 8.78 -0.72
N MET A 42 -5.10 9.35 -1.02
CA MET A 42 -6.39 8.83 -0.54
C MET A 42 -6.75 7.46 -1.15
N GLU A 43 -6.40 7.22 -2.41
CA GLU A 43 -6.55 5.91 -3.05
C GLU A 43 -5.59 4.91 -2.40
N GLY A 44 -4.37 5.35 -2.10
CA GLY A 44 -3.39 4.60 -1.31
C GLY A 44 -3.93 4.20 0.06
N ILE A 45 -4.53 5.12 0.79
CA ILE A 45 -5.15 4.84 2.09
C ILE A 45 -6.29 3.81 1.94
N GLY A 46 -7.15 3.97 0.93
CA GLY A 46 -8.21 2.99 0.65
C GLY A 46 -7.66 1.59 0.38
N LEU A 47 -6.57 1.49 -0.39
CA LEU A 47 -5.89 0.22 -0.63
C LEU A 47 -5.27 -0.36 0.65
N ALA A 48 -4.64 0.48 1.49
CA ALA A 48 -4.05 0.06 2.76
C ALA A 48 -5.11 -0.52 3.72
N VAL A 49 -6.29 0.10 3.77
CA VAL A 49 -7.43 -0.41 4.54
C VAL A 49 -7.84 -1.79 4.04
N GLY A 50 -8.05 -1.95 2.73
CA GLY A 50 -8.43 -3.24 2.15
C GLY A 50 -7.38 -4.34 2.37
N LEU A 51 -6.09 -4.02 2.27
CA LEU A 51 -5.01 -4.95 2.57
C LEU A 51 -5.02 -5.37 4.05
N THR A 52 -5.19 -4.41 4.96
CA THR A 52 -5.23 -4.68 6.41
C THR A 52 -6.45 -5.52 6.80
N GLU A 53 -7.61 -5.26 6.21
CA GLU A 53 -8.81 -6.10 6.37
C GLU A 53 -8.58 -7.53 5.87
N GLY A 54 -7.94 -7.69 4.72
CA GLY A 54 -7.57 -9.01 4.18
C GLY A 54 -6.61 -9.78 5.09
N ILE A 55 -5.59 -9.10 5.63
CA ILE A 55 -4.66 -9.68 6.64
C ILE A 55 -5.46 -10.16 7.85
N HIS A 56 -6.34 -9.31 8.38
CA HIS A 56 -7.13 -9.63 9.56
C HIS A 56 -8.04 -10.84 9.32
N GLN A 57 -8.79 -10.86 8.21
CA GLN A 57 -9.69 -11.96 7.87
C GLN A 57 -8.93 -13.28 7.71
N LEU A 58 -7.80 -13.27 7.00
CA LEU A 58 -7.02 -14.47 6.76
C LEU A 58 -6.34 -14.97 8.03
N ALA A 59 -5.77 -14.06 8.84
CA ALA A 59 -5.17 -14.40 10.13
C ALA A 59 -6.21 -15.00 11.10
N HIS A 60 -7.40 -14.41 11.20
CA HIS A 60 -8.46 -14.93 12.06
C HIS A 60 -8.95 -16.31 11.59
N ARG A 61 -9.11 -16.50 10.29
CA ARG A 61 -9.42 -17.81 9.73
C ARG A 61 -8.33 -18.86 10.02
N LEU A 62 -7.06 -18.47 10.01
CA LEU A 62 -5.94 -19.38 10.31
C LEU A 62 -5.89 -19.74 11.79
N GLU A 63 -6.19 -18.78 12.66
CA GLU A 63 -6.34 -19.00 14.10
C GLU A 63 -7.49 -19.98 14.41
N LEU A 64 -8.66 -19.80 13.78
CA LEU A 64 -9.77 -20.74 13.90
C LEU A 64 -9.38 -22.15 13.43
N ALA A 65 -8.72 -22.26 12.26
CA ALA A 65 -8.26 -23.54 11.73
C ALA A 65 -7.28 -24.23 12.70
N ALA A 66 -6.34 -23.49 13.28
CA ALA A 66 -5.41 -24.02 14.28
C ALA A 66 -6.14 -24.57 15.52
N ASN A 67 -7.09 -23.80 16.06
CA ASN A 67 -7.84 -24.18 17.25
C ASN A 67 -8.78 -25.37 17.02
N MET A 68 -9.28 -25.53 15.80
CA MET A 68 -10.14 -26.67 15.41
C MET A 68 -9.34 -27.91 14.98
N GLY A 69 -8.00 -27.84 14.97
CA GLY A 69 -7.13 -28.92 14.50
C GLY A 69 -7.21 -29.15 12.98
N GLU A 70 -7.68 -28.15 12.23
CA GLU A 70 -7.72 -28.19 10.76
C GLU A 70 -6.32 -28.00 10.16
N HIS A 71 -6.12 -28.56 8.98
CA HIS A 71 -4.88 -28.35 8.23
C HIS A 71 -4.80 -26.92 7.69
N ILE A 72 -3.79 -26.18 8.15
CA ILE A 72 -3.38 -24.91 7.54
C ILE A 72 -2.58 -25.21 6.27
N ARG A 73 -3.03 -24.67 5.13
CA ARG A 73 -2.35 -24.87 3.85
C ARG A 73 -1.23 -23.84 3.70
N THR A 74 -0.08 -24.26 3.17
CA THR A 74 1.05 -23.37 2.89
C THR A 74 0.67 -22.18 2.01
N ASN A 75 -0.27 -22.36 1.07
CA ASN A 75 -0.73 -21.25 0.21
C ASN A 75 -1.48 -20.16 0.99
N GLU A 76 -2.09 -20.49 2.13
CA GLU A 76 -2.79 -19.53 2.99
C GLU A 76 -1.81 -18.71 3.80
N LEU A 77 -0.74 -19.35 4.29
CA LEU A 77 0.39 -18.65 4.90
C LEU A 77 1.13 -17.76 3.89
N ARG A 78 1.33 -18.22 2.65
CA ARG A 78 1.91 -17.41 1.57
C ARG A 78 1.02 -16.22 1.22
N ALA A 79 -0.29 -16.41 1.14
CA ALA A 79 -1.22 -15.32 0.90
C ALA A 79 -1.19 -14.29 2.05
N LEU A 80 -1.10 -14.73 3.30
CA LEU A 80 -0.98 -13.84 4.45
C LEU A 80 0.33 -13.04 4.41
N ALA A 81 1.46 -13.70 4.15
CA ALA A 81 2.75 -13.04 3.99
C ALA A 81 2.73 -12.02 2.83
N PHE A 82 2.13 -12.39 1.70
CA PHE A 82 1.97 -11.51 0.56
C PHE A 82 1.18 -10.24 0.88
N LEU A 83 0.04 -10.37 1.57
CA LEU A 83 -0.76 -9.22 1.98
C LEU A 83 0.02 -8.30 2.93
N ALA A 84 0.81 -8.88 3.84
CA ALA A 84 1.66 -8.11 4.75
C ALA A 84 2.76 -7.34 4.01
N ASP A 85 3.43 -7.97 3.03
CA ASP A 85 4.43 -7.31 2.19
C ASP A 85 3.84 -6.17 1.36
N ALA A 86 2.65 -6.39 0.78
CA ALA A 86 1.93 -5.35 0.04
C ALA A 86 1.62 -4.13 0.91
N ALA A 87 1.08 -4.36 2.11
CA ALA A 87 0.76 -3.29 3.05
C ALA A 87 2.01 -2.53 3.51
N ASN A 88 3.10 -3.26 3.77
CA ASN A 88 4.37 -2.65 4.19
C ASN A 88 4.98 -1.78 3.08
N THR A 89 4.97 -2.25 1.83
CA THR A 89 5.47 -1.49 0.68
C THR A 89 4.66 -0.22 0.44
N LEU A 90 3.33 -0.31 0.57
CA LEU A 90 2.45 0.85 0.48
C LEU A 90 2.75 1.88 1.58
N ASN A 91 2.92 1.43 2.82
CA ASN A 91 3.29 2.30 3.94
C ASN A 91 4.65 2.97 3.72
N ARG A 92 5.66 2.23 3.24
CA ARG A 92 6.98 2.77 2.88
C ARG A 92 6.90 3.82 1.78
N SER A 93 6.13 3.54 0.73
CA SER A 93 5.92 4.47 -0.37
C SER A 93 5.25 5.77 0.11
N ALA A 94 4.22 5.65 0.94
CA ALA A 94 3.51 6.80 1.52
C ALA A 94 4.43 7.61 2.44
N GLN A 95 5.22 6.95 3.30
CA GLN A 95 6.18 7.60 4.18
C GLN A 95 7.17 8.46 3.38
N VAL A 96 7.80 7.90 2.35
CA VAL A 96 8.76 8.63 1.52
C VAL A 96 8.10 9.78 0.75
N ALA A 97 6.84 9.62 0.34
CA ALA A 97 6.08 10.67 -0.31
C ALA A 97 5.81 11.86 0.62
N ILE A 98 5.41 11.58 1.87
CA ILE A 98 5.13 12.60 2.90
C ILE A 98 6.42 13.32 3.32
N GLU A 99 7.50 12.59 3.63
CA GLU A 99 8.78 13.19 4.02
C GLU A 99 9.30 14.18 2.96
N LYS A 100 9.13 13.85 1.66
CA LYS A 100 9.53 14.74 0.57
C LYS A 100 8.58 15.91 0.35
N TRP A 101 7.32 15.78 0.73
CA TRP A 101 6.33 16.85 0.66
C TRP A 101 6.58 17.89 1.77
N GLU A 102 6.88 17.44 2.99
CA GLU A 102 7.25 18.32 4.12
C GLU A 102 8.57 19.08 3.90
N MET A 103 9.46 18.57 3.03
CA MET A 103 10.71 19.24 2.65
C MET A 103 10.56 20.27 1.50
N GLN A 104 9.37 20.46 0.93
CA GLN A 104 9.15 21.50 -0.09
C GLN A 104 9.00 22.88 0.58
N PRO A 105 9.76 23.91 0.16
CA PRO A 105 9.74 25.25 0.76
C PRO A 105 8.50 26.07 0.41
#